data_AF-A0A7J4QMG5-F1
#
_entry.id   AF-A0A7J4QMG5-F1
#
_cell.length_a   1.000
_cell.length_b   1.000
_cell.length_c   1.000
_cell.angle_alpha   90.00
_cell.angle_beta   90.00
_cell.angle_gamma   90.00
#
_symmetry.space_group_name_H-M   'P 1'
#
loop_
_entity.id
_entity.type
_entity.pdbx_description
1 polymer ?
#
loop_
_entity_poly.entity_id
_entity_poly.type
_entity_poly.pdbx_seq_one_letter_code
_entity_poly.pdbx_strand_id
1 'polypeptide(L)'
;RGGTQSASAYLRLAFGPCLFLLFLALPRVGWEKPEEPLPPGTLWASIVVAAGAGVFLVNLPSLLLAFVPFDAALGSTLDLISYAWFIEMAVVTAIRGAPFESDFLGQFIHRLTPGVFQRWRDVEDLARDVLLGVWVGWFAWFAEPAMFAQGVGAAMMSGVGGIFIGLLNGLMFAFVAGLVVLLLRIVAGLGGPLSRLFGLYGAESFARFSGWALVPIGLWVTVNHVLFLASIGVL
;
A
#
# COMPACT_ATOMS: atom_id res chain seq x y z
N ARG A 1 -0.46 -24.54 5.67
CA ARG A 1 -0.33 -23.43 6.63
C ARG A 1 -1.67 -22.72 6.64
N GLY A 2 -2.52 -23.01 7.63
CA GLY A 2 -3.89 -22.48 7.71
C GLY A 2 -4.04 -21.63 8.96
N GLY A 3 -3.68 -20.36 8.85
CA GLY A 3 -4.09 -19.34 9.82
C GLY A 3 -5.27 -18.59 9.22
N THR A 4 -6.31 -18.31 10.01
CA THR A 4 -7.35 -17.35 9.63
C THR A 4 -6.67 -16.02 9.31
N GLN A 5 -6.58 -15.69 8.03
CA GLN A 5 -6.03 -14.43 7.56
C GLN A 5 -6.99 -13.30 7.95
N SER A 6 -6.57 -12.52 8.94
CA SER A 6 -7.39 -11.47 9.53
C SER A 6 -6.86 -10.11 9.13
N ALA A 7 -7.76 -9.18 8.80
CA ALA A 7 -7.43 -7.79 8.52
C ALA A 7 -6.65 -7.12 9.67
N SER A 8 -6.73 -7.67 10.89
CA SER A 8 -5.91 -7.24 12.02
C SER A 8 -4.40 -7.33 11.76
N ALA A 9 -3.95 -8.08 10.76
CA ALA A 9 -2.55 -8.10 10.32
C ALA A 9 -2.05 -6.69 9.96
N TYR A 10 -2.86 -5.89 9.26
CA TYR A 10 -2.54 -4.51 8.94
C TYR A 10 -2.37 -3.64 10.19
N LEU A 11 -3.23 -3.83 11.19
CA LEU A 11 -3.12 -3.10 12.46
C LEU A 11 -1.85 -3.46 13.23
N ARG A 12 -1.37 -4.71 13.13
CA ARG A 12 -0.09 -5.12 13.74
C ARG A 12 1.10 -4.47 13.03
N LEU A 13 1.05 -4.36 11.70
CA LEU A 13 2.09 -3.69 10.92
C LEU A 13 2.22 -2.20 11.26
N ALA A 14 1.12 -1.56 11.71
CA ALA A 14 1.11 -0.18 12.18
C ALA A 14 2.14 0.09 13.30
N PHE A 15 2.37 -0.88 14.18
CA PHE A 15 3.28 -0.77 15.33
C PHE A 15 4.70 -1.32 15.06
N GLY A 16 5.03 -1.66 13.81
CA GLY A 16 6.34 -2.17 13.42
C GLY A 16 6.86 -1.48 12.17
N PRO A 17 6.85 -2.16 11.00
CA PRO A 17 7.43 -1.62 9.77
C PRO A 17 6.76 -0.31 9.33
N CYS A 18 5.46 -0.13 9.56
CA CYS A 18 4.76 1.09 9.15
C CYS A 18 5.11 2.32 9.98
N LEU A 19 5.80 2.21 11.13
CA LEU A 19 6.25 3.38 11.88
C LEU A 19 7.21 4.25 11.06
N PHE A 20 8.01 3.64 10.18
CA PHE A 20 8.88 4.36 9.27
C PHE A 20 8.06 5.28 8.34
N LEU A 21 6.84 4.87 7.97
CA LEU A 21 5.95 5.65 7.11
C LEU A 21 5.43 6.92 7.77
N LEU A 22 5.61 7.13 9.09
CA LEU A 22 5.25 8.38 9.75
C LEU A 22 5.96 9.59 9.13
N PHE A 23 7.22 9.43 8.72
CA PHE A 23 7.97 10.49 8.03
C PHE A 23 7.38 10.80 6.64
N LEU A 24 6.87 9.77 5.96
CA LEU A 24 6.15 9.94 4.70
C LEU A 24 4.72 10.45 4.92
N ALA A 25 4.12 10.28 6.10
CA ALA A 25 2.77 10.74 6.40
C ALA A 25 2.71 12.21 6.85
N LEU A 26 3.87 12.87 7.07
CA LEU A 26 3.94 14.26 7.50
C LEU A 26 3.15 15.19 6.56
N PRO A 27 2.28 16.07 7.12
CA PRO A 27 1.47 16.98 6.33
C PRO A 27 2.34 18.04 5.65
N ARG A 28 2.11 18.29 4.36
CA ARG A 28 2.79 19.38 3.63
C ARG A 28 2.10 20.70 3.90
N VAL A 29 0.79 20.74 3.65
CA VAL A 29 0.00 21.96 3.77
C VAL A 29 -0.79 21.94 5.09
N GLY A 30 -1.12 23.12 5.61
CA GLY A 30 -2.12 23.22 6.66
C GLY A 30 -3.49 22.75 6.16
N TRP A 31 -4.38 22.38 7.08
CA TRP A 31 -5.77 22.13 6.69
C TRP A 31 -6.40 23.46 6.28
N GLU A 32 -6.85 23.53 5.03
CA GLU A 32 -7.60 24.67 4.50
C GLU A 32 -9.07 24.29 4.31
N LYS A 33 -9.95 25.23 4.64
CA LYS A 33 -11.39 25.02 4.50
C LYS A 33 -11.75 25.00 3.01
N PRO A 34 -12.53 24.01 2.53
CA PRO A 34 -13.07 24.02 1.18
C PRO A 34 -13.84 25.31 0.88
N GLU A 35 -13.62 25.90 -0.29
CA GLU A 35 -14.38 27.07 -0.76
C GLU A 35 -15.86 26.73 -0.94
N GLU A 36 -16.12 25.54 -1.48
CA GLU A 36 -17.45 24.96 -1.63
C GLU A 36 -17.68 23.86 -0.58
N PRO A 37 -18.90 23.75 -0.01
CA PRO A 37 -19.16 22.82 1.08
C PRO A 37 -19.00 21.37 0.63
N LEU A 38 -17.95 20.70 1.13
CA LEU A 38 -17.76 19.27 1.03
C LEU A 38 -18.37 18.56 2.25
N PRO A 39 -18.86 17.31 2.10
CA PRO A 39 -19.32 16.52 3.23
C PRO A 39 -18.27 16.40 4.33
N PRO A 40 -18.66 16.43 5.62
CA PRO A 40 -17.71 16.22 6.71
C PRO A 40 -17.07 14.83 6.58
N GLY A 41 -15.75 14.75 6.82
CA GLY A 41 -15.00 13.50 6.71
C GLY A 41 -14.47 13.17 5.31
N THR A 42 -14.73 14.01 4.30
CA THR A 42 -14.23 13.80 2.92
C THR A 42 -12.71 13.62 2.85
N LEU A 43 -11.94 14.33 3.70
CA LEU A 43 -10.49 14.16 3.79
C LEU A 43 -10.10 12.74 4.22
N TRP A 44 -10.73 12.26 5.29
CA TRP A 44 -10.42 10.96 5.89
C TRP A 44 -10.86 9.83 4.97
N ALA A 45 -12.05 9.96 4.38
CA ALA A 45 -12.55 9.00 3.40
C ALA A 45 -11.61 8.90 2.19
N SER A 46 -11.13 10.02 1.66
CA SER A 46 -10.20 10.01 0.54
C SER A 46 -8.83 9.43 0.90
N ILE A 47 -8.31 9.66 2.12
CA ILE A 47 -7.10 8.98 2.61
C ILE A 47 -7.32 7.46 2.61
N VAL A 48 -8.42 6.99 3.22
CA VAL A 48 -8.73 5.55 3.34
C VAL A 48 -8.87 4.91 1.97
N VAL A 49 -9.59 5.56 1.04
CA VAL A 49 -9.81 5.04 -0.32
C VAL A 49 -8.50 5.03 -1.12
N ALA A 50 -7.73 6.12 -1.12
CA ALA A 50 -6.47 6.21 -1.86
C ALA A 50 -5.43 5.19 -1.35
N ALA A 51 -5.26 5.11 -0.03
CA ALA A 51 -4.37 4.12 0.58
C ALA A 51 -4.85 2.68 0.35
N GLY A 52 -6.15 2.43 0.50
CA GLY A 52 -6.74 1.12 0.20
C GLY A 52 -6.52 0.70 -1.25
N ALA A 53 -6.61 1.63 -2.20
CA ALA A 53 -6.30 1.38 -3.61
C ALA A 53 -4.82 1.04 -3.83
N GLY A 54 -3.90 1.73 -3.14
CA GLY A 54 -2.47 1.41 -3.18
C GLY A 54 -2.15 0.00 -2.65
N VAL A 55 -2.82 -0.43 -1.58
CA VAL A 55 -2.69 -1.79 -1.03
C VAL A 55 -3.25 -2.82 -2.01
N PHE A 56 -4.40 -2.52 -2.60
CA PHE A 56 -5.04 -3.39 -3.58
C PHE A 56 -4.17 -3.56 -4.82
N LEU A 57 -3.53 -2.48 -5.31
CA LEU A 57 -2.60 -2.51 -6.45
C LEU A 57 -1.47 -3.53 -6.22
N VAL A 58 -0.81 -3.50 -5.05
CA VAL A 58 0.29 -4.43 -4.73
C VAL A 58 -0.20 -5.88 -4.67
N ASN A 59 -1.41 -6.10 -4.14
CA ASN A 59 -1.95 -7.45 -3.96
C ASN A 59 -2.71 -7.97 -5.19
N LEU A 60 -2.97 -7.12 -6.19
CA LEU A 60 -3.74 -7.46 -7.37
C LEU A 60 -3.12 -8.61 -8.16
N PRO A 61 -1.79 -8.67 -8.41
CA PRO A 61 -1.20 -9.81 -9.08
C PRO A 61 -1.46 -11.12 -8.32
N SER A 62 -1.19 -11.15 -7.01
CA SER A 62 -1.43 -12.33 -6.17
C SER A 62 -2.90 -12.77 -6.18
N LEU A 63 -3.83 -11.82 -6.21
CA LEU A 63 -5.26 -12.11 -6.31
C LEU A 63 -5.64 -12.70 -7.68
N LEU A 64 -5.18 -12.10 -8.79
CA LEU A 64 -5.47 -12.60 -10.14
C LEU A 64 -4.93 -14.01 -10.33
N LEU A 65 -3.75 -14.29 -9.78
CA LEU A 65 -3.11 -15.59 -9.84
C LEU A 65 -3.87 -16.66 -9.07
N ALA A 66 -4.63 -16.29 -8.02
CA ALA A 66 -5.44 -17.24 -7.26
C ALA A 66 -6.52 -17.93 -8.11
N PHE A 67 -6.89 -17.36 -9.27
CA PHE A 67 -7.87 -17.92 -10.19
C PHE A 67 -7.28 -18.82 -11.28
N VAL A 68 -5.96 -18.91 -11.36
CA VAL A 68 -5.28 -19.74 -12.36
C VAL A 68 -4.72 -20.99 -11.68
N PRO A 69 -4.99 -22.19 -12.21
CA PRO A 69 -4.42 -23.41 -11.65
C PRO A 69 -2.91 -23.45 -11.91
N PHE A 70 -2.11 -23.32 -10.85
CA PHE A 70 -0.66 -23.38 -10.91
C PHE A 70 -0.09 -24.53 -10.08
N ASP A 71 1.07 -25.01 -10.51
CA ASP A 71 1.92 -25.85 -9.66
C ASP A 71 2.73 -24.99 -8.67
N ALA A 72 3.38 -25.66 -7.71
CA ALA A 72 4.17 -24.97 -6.69
C ALA A 72 5.41 -24.24 -7.25
N ALA A 73 5.96 -24.68 -8.39
CA ALA A 73 7.15 -24.08 -9.00
C ALA A 73 6.84 -22.72 -9.62
N LEU A 74 5.68 -22.57 -10.25
CA LEU A 74 5.19 -21.28 -10.74
C LEU A 74 4.97 -20.29 -9.61
N GLY A 75 4.44 -20.74 -8.46
CA GLY A 75 4.32 -19.91 -7.25
C GLY A 75 5.65 -19.29 -6.80
N SER A 76 6.72 -20.08 -6.76
CA SER A 76 8.05 -19.57 -6.40
C SER A 76 8.65 -18.58 -7.41
N THR A 77 8.36 -18.74 -8.71
CA THR A 77 8.81 -17.79 -9.73
C THR A 77 8.08 -16.45 -9.58
N LEU A 78 6.81 -16.48 -9.17
CA LEU A 78 5.99 -15.29 -8.96
C LEU A 78 6.42 -14.50 -7.71
N ASP A 79 6.89 -15.17 -6.67
CA ASP A 79 7.54 -14.51 -5.54
C ASP A 79 8.77 -13.72 -6.00
N LEU A 80 9.60 -14.32 -6.88
CA LEU A 80 10.78 -13.65 -7.44
C LEU A 80 10.44 -12.43 -8.29
N ILE A 81 9.38 -12.51 -9.11
CA ILE A 81 8.86 -11.37 -9.88
C ILE A 81 8.36 -10.28 -8.93
N SER A 82 7.68 -10.65 -7.85
CA SER A 82 7.18 -9.71 -6.84
C SER A 82 8.33 -8.99 -6.13
N TYR A 83 9.43 -9.69 -5.82
CA TYR A 83 10.62 -9.05 -5.26
C TYR A 83 11.31 -8.12 -6.26
N ALA A 84 11.40 -8.51 -7.53
CA ALA A 84 11.95 -7.65 -8.57
C ALA A 84 11.11 -6.37 -8.73
N TRP A 85 9.78 -6.50 -8.68
CA TRP A 85 8.86 -5.36 -8.74
C TRP A 85 8.97 -4.46 -7.51
N PHE A 86 9.08 -5.05 -6.31
CA PHE A 86 9.35 -4.28 -5.10
C PHE A 86 10.68 -3.50 -5.18
N ILE A 87 11.75 -4.14 -5.65
CA ILE A 87 13.05 -3.49 -5.84
C ILE A 87 12.94 -2.35 -6.84
N GLU A 88 12.26 -2.57 -7.97
CA GLU A 88 12.03 -1.52 -8.97
C GLU A 88 11.30 -0.32 -8.34
N MET A 89 10.18 -0.54 -7.66
CA MET A 89 9.46 0.52 -6.97
C MET A 89 10.34 1.24 -5.94
N ALA A 90 11.14 0.50 -5.17
CA ALA A 90 12.05 1.09 -4.18
C ALA A 90 13.16 1.93 -4.83
N VAL A 91 13.78 1.46 -5.92
CA VAL A 91 14.80 2.20 -6.68
C VAL A 91 14.20 3.45 -7.31
N VAL A 92 13.03 3.34 -7.95
CA VAL A 92 12.37 4.49 -8.56
C VAL A 92 11.98 5.52 -7.51
N THR A 93 11.48 5.07 -6.35
CA THR A 93 11.20 5.95 -5.21
C THR A 93 12.49 6.62 -4.71
N ALA A 94 13.60 5.89 -4.65
CA ALA A 94 14.89 6.43 -4.22
C ALA A 94 15.40 7.57 -5.12
N ILE A 95 15.12 7.48 -6.42
CA ILE A 95 15.55 8.45 -7.43
C ILE A 95 14.56 9.61 -7.57
N ARG A 96 13.26 9.31 -7.67
CA ARG A 96 12.20 10.27 -8.04
C ARG A 96 11.34 10.74 -6.86
N GLY A 97 11.37 10.03 -5.74
CA GLY A 97 10.52 10.30 -4.57
C GLY A 97 9.19 9.53 -4.56
N ALA A 98 8.76 8.96 -5.69
CA ALA A 98 7.58 8.10 -5.76
C ALA A 98 7.74 7.07 -6.91
N PRO A 99 7.20 5.84 -6.75
CA PRO A 99 7.10 4.86 -7.82
C PRO A 99 6.03 5.29 -8.83
N PHE A 100 6.23 4.91 -10.10
CA PHE A 100 5.37 5.31 -11.22
C PHE A 100 3.90 4.95 -10.99
N GLU A 101 3.64 3.79 -10.39
CA GLU A 101 2.31 3.25 -10.19
C GLU A 101 1.53 4.04 -9.15
N SER A 102 2.19 4.54 -8.10
CA SER A 102 1.53 5.36 -7.09
C SER A 102 1.12 6.72 -7.63
N ASP A 103 1.99 7.35 -8.44
CA ASP A 103 1.70 8.62 -9.11
C ASP A 103 0.56 8.45 -10.11
N PHE A 104 0.64 7.40 -10.93
CA PHE A 104 -0.39 7.09 -11.92
C PHE A 104 -1.75 6.83 -11.26
N LEU A 105 -1.77 5.97 -10.23
CA LEU A 105 -3.01 5.62 -9.53
C LEU A 105 -3.57 6.84 -8.76
N GLY A 106 -2.71 7.67 -8.15
CA GLY A 106 -3.12 8.92 -7.51
C GLY A 106 -3.78 9.88 -8.50
N GLN A 107 -3.15 10.11 -9.65
CA GLN A 107 -3.72 10.94 -10.73
C GLN A 107 -5.03 10.37 -11.26
N PHE A 108 -5.10 9.04 -11.42
CA PHE A 108 -6.30 8.37 -11.89
C PHE A 108 -7.47 8.55 -10.92
N ILE A 109 -7.26 8.29 -9.62
CA ILE A 109 -8.29 8.49 -8.59
C ILE A 109 -8.70 9.96 -8.55
N HIS A 110 -7.74 10.90 -8.58
CA HIS A 110 -8.04 12.34 -8.57
C HIS A 110 -8.95 12.74 -9.73
N ARG A 111 -8.66 12.28 -10.96
CA ARG A 111 -9.48 12.56 -12.14
C ARG A 111 -10.91 12.00 -12.05
N LEU A 112 -11.12 10.91 -11.31
CA LEU A 112 -12.44 10.32 -11.10
C LEU A 112 -13.26 11.06 -10.02
N THR A 113 -12.62 11.88 -9.19
CA THR A 113 -13.33 12.63 -8.14
C THR A 113 -14.03 13.87 -8.69
N PRO A 114 -15.06 14.41 -8.01
CA PRO A 114 -15.73 15.63 -8.44
C PRO A 114 -14.79 16.83 -8.51
N GLY A 115 -15.00 17.75 -9.47
CA GLY A 115 -14.14 18.92 -9.66
C GLY A 115 -13.98 19.80 -8.42
N VAL A 116 -14.99 19.84 -7.54
CA VAL A 116 -14.92 20.53 -6.25
C VAL A 116 -13.83 19.94 -5.34
N PHE A 117 -13.75 18.61 -5.28
CA PHE A 117 -12.72 17.92 -4.52
C PHE A 117 -11.35 18.10 -5.17
N GLN A 118 -11.28 18.04 -6.50
CA GLN A 118 -10.02 18.21 -7.25
C GLN A 118 -9.38 19.58 -7.01
N ARG A 119 -10.17 20.65 -6.89
CA ARG A 119 -9.69 22.01 -6.58
C ARG A 119 -9.23 22.17 -5.14
N TRP A 120 -9.87 21.45 -4.22
CA TRP A 120 -9.57 21.57 -2.79
C TRP A 120 -8.39 20.70 -2.36
N ARG A 121 -8.23 19.52 -2.98
CA ARG A 121 -7.18 18.56 -2.63
C ARG A 121 -6.23 18.36 -3.79
N ASP A 122 -4.96 18.70 -3.56
CA ASP A 122 -3.89 18.52 -4.52
C ASP A 122 -3.69 17.05 -4.89
N VAL A 123 -3.32 16.83 -6.16
CA VAL A 123 -3.08 15.50 -6.70
C VAL A 123 -1.88 14.84 -6.04
N GLU A 124 -0.85 15.61 -5.67
CA GLU A 124 0.35 15.12 -4.99
C GLU A 124 0.03 14.60 -3.59
N ASP A 125 -0.89 15.26 -2.88
CA ASP A 125 -1.28 14.84 -1.54
C ASP A 125 -2.13 13.56 -1.57
N LEU A 126 -2.94 13.38 -2.62
CA LEU A 126 -3.68 12.14 -2.87
C LEU A 126 -2.74 11.01 -3.32
N ALA A 127 -1.82 11.28 -4.25
CA ALA A 127 -0.81 10.32 -4.71
C ALA A 127 0.08 9.85 -3.55
N ARG A 128 0.36 10.71 -2.58
CA ARG A 128 1.11 10.32 -1.38
C ARG A 128 0.32 9.41 -0.45
N ASP A 129 -1.01 9.52 -0.38
CA ASP A 129 -1.82 8.51 0.32
C ASP A 129 -1.78 7.16 -0.38
N VAL A 130 -1.79 7.17 -1.72
CA VAL A 130 -1.59 5.95 -2.52
C VAL A 130 -0.22 5.36 -2.23
N LEU A 131 0.84 6.17 -2.21
CA LEU A 131 2.20 5.73 -1.89
C LEU A 131 2.30 5.08 -0.51
N LEU A 132 1.70 5.71 0.51
CA LEU A 132 1.62 5.13 1.85
C LEU A 132 0.88 3.78 1.82
N GLY A 133 -0.22 3.70 1.07
CA GLY A 133 -0.94 2.46 0.82
C GLY A 133 -0.10 1.38 0.14
N VAL A 134 0.67 1.73 -0.90
CA VAL A 134 1.58 0.82 -1.61
C VAL A 134 2.60 0.23 -0.64
N TRP A 135 3.22 1.04 0.20
CA TRP A 135 4.19 0.53 1.18
C TRP A 135 3.55 -0.34 2.26
N VAL A 136 2.37 0.05 2.77
CA VAL A 136 1.59 -0.82 3.68
C VAL A 136 1.25 -2.14 3.00
N GLY A 137 0.90 -2.11 1.71
CA GLY A 137 0.62 -3.28 0.89
C GLY A 137 1.83 -4.21 0.79
N TRP A 138 3.01 -3.67 0.48
CA TRP A 138 4.25 -4.45 0.41
C TRP A 138 4.65 -5.04 1.76
N PHE A 139 4.53 -4.28 2.84
CA PHE A 139 4.82 -4.81 4.18
C PHE A 139 3.86 -5.91 4.61
N ALA A 140 2.58 -5.77 4.25
CA ALA A 140 1.62 -6.85 4.46
C ALA A 140 1.93 -8.06 3.60
N TRP A 141 2.35 -7.86 2.36
CA TRP A 141 2.75 -8.94 1.47
C TRP A 141 3.99 -9.67 2.00
N PHE A 142 5.02 -8.98 2.49
CA PHE A 142 6.18 -9.63 3.11
C PHE A 142 5.83 -10.41 4.38
N ALA A 143 4.86 -9.93 5.15
CA ALA A 143 4.40 -10.63 6.34
C ALA A 143 3.57 -11.87 5.99
N GLU A 144 2.71 -11.78 4.98
CA GLU A 144 1.87 -12.87 4.48
C GLU A 144 1.54 -12.67 2.98
N PRO A 145 2.35 -13.27 2.08
CA PRO A 145 2.18 -13.11 0.63
C PRO A 145 0.82 -13.61 0.12
N ALA A 146 0.29 -14.65 0.75
CA ALA A 146 -0.93 -15.31 0.31
C ALA A 146 -2.21 -14.68 0.88
N MET A 147 -2.12 -13.54 1.59
CA MET A 147 -3.26 -12.98 2.32
C MET A 147 -4.46 -12.65 1.40
N PHE A 148 -4.23 -12.00 0.27
CA PHE A 148 -5.31 -11.70 -0.69
C PHE A 148 -5.74 -12.95 -1.48
N ALA A 149 -4.79 -13.78 -1.91
CA ALA A 149 -5.11 -15.02 -2.61
C ALA A 149 -6.00 -15.95 -1.77
N GLN A 150 -5.72 -16.08 -0.46
CA GLN A 150 -6.50 -16.91 0.46
C GLN A 150 -7.76 -16.20 0.99
N GLY A 151 -7.64 -14.95 1.43
CA GLY A 151 -8.76 -14.23 2.07
C GLY A 151 -9.82 -13.75 1.07
N VAL A 152 -9.42 -13.51 -0.18
CA VAL A 152 -10.30 -13.00 -1.25
C VAL A 152 -10.46 -14.08 -2.33
N GLY A 153 -9.36 -14.52 -2.96
CA GLY A 153 -9.41 -15.43 -4.11
C GLY A 153 -10.06 -16.78 -3.79
N ALA A 154 -9.59 -17.47 -2.74
CA ALA A 154 -10.15 -18.76 -2.35
C ALA A 154 -11.62 -18.65 -1.91
N ALA A 155 -12.01 -17.56 -1.26
CA ALA A 155 -13.40 -17.28 -0.93
C ALA A 155 -14.25 -17.17 -2.22
N MET A 156 -13.79 -16.44 -3.22
CA MET A 156 -14.50 -16.31 -4.51
C MET A 156 -14.65 -17.64 -5.24
N MET A 157 -13.67 -18.53 -5.16
CA MET A 157 -13.72 -19.87 -5.78
C MET A 157 -14.66 -20.87 -5.09
N SER A 158 -15.18 -20.55 -3.89
CA SER A 158 -16.08 -21.44 -3.15
C SER A 158 -17.53 -21.49 -3.66
N GLY A 159 -17.87 -20.68 -4.67
CA GLY A 159 -19.19 -20.63 -5.31
C GLY A 159 -19.79 -19.22 -5.35
N VAL A 160 -21.05 -19.08 -5.78
CA VAL A 160 -21.71 -17.77 -5.98
C VAL A 160 -21.76 -16.92 -4.71
N GLY A 161 -22.11 -17.52 -3.56
CA GLY A 161 -22.04 -16.83 -2.26
C GLY A 161 -20.60 -16.46 -1.87
N GLY A 162 -19.65 -17.30 -2.25
CA GLY A 162 -18.22 -17.08 -2.07
C GLY A 162 -17.70 -15.83 -2.80
N ILE A 163 -18.20 -15.55 -4.01
CA ILE A 163 -17.84 -14.33 -4.77
C ILE A 163 -18.17 -13.09 -3.97
N PHE A 164 -19.38 -13.03 -3.40
CA PHE A 164 -19.81 -11.88 -2.59
C PHE A 164 -18.93 -11.72 -1.33
N ILE A 165 -18.67 -12.82 -0.62
CA ILE A 165 -17.80 -12.81 0.57
C ILE A 165 -16.37 -12.40 0.22
N GLY A 166 -15.82 -12.90 -0.89
CA GLY A 166 -14.50 -12.52 -1.36
C GLY A 166 -14.40 -11.03 -1.67
N LEU A 167 -15.38 -10.47 -2.40
CA LEU A 167 -15.42 -9.02 -2.68
C LEU A 167 -15.48 -8.21 -1.38
N LEU A 168 -16.33 -8.62 -0.43
CA LEU A 168 -16.45 -7.97 0.87
C LEU A 168 -15.13 -8.03 1.66
N ASN A 169 -14.44 -9.19 1.66
CA ASN A 169 -13.14 -9.34 2.30
C ASN A 169 -12.08 -8.43 1.67
N GLY A 170 -12.06 -8.32 0.33
CA GLY A 170 -11.13 -7.42 -0.37
C GLY A 170 -11.36 -5.95 0.00
N LEU A 171 -12.63 -5.53 0.04
CA LEU A 171 -13.00 -4.20 0.52
C LEU A 171 -12.62 -3.98 1.98
N MET A 172 -12.83 -4.98 2.84
CA MET A 172 -12.47 -4.90 4.26
C MET A 172 -10.95 -4.79 4.44
N PHE A 173 -10.14 -5.54 3.70
CA PHE A 173 -8.68 -5.44 3.74
C PHE A 173 -8.21 -4.06 3.29
N ALA A 174 -8.71 -3.56 2.15
CA ALA A 174 -8.40 -2.22 1.67
C ALA A 174 -8.82 -1.14 2.68
N PHE A 175 -10.01 -1.28 3.29
CA PHE A 175 -10.52 -0.35 4.30
C PHE A 175 -9.64 -0.33 5.56
N VAL A 176 -9.31 -1.50 6.13
CA VAL A 176 -8.48 -1.57 7.35
C VAL A 176 -7.07 -1.06 7.09
N ALA A 177 -6.49 -1.37 5.93
CA ALA A 177 -5.18 -0.84 5.56
C ALA A 177 -5.23 0.68 5.33
N GLY A 178 -6.31 1.20 4.74
CA GLY A 178 -6.57 2.63 4.64
C GLY A 178 -6.73 3.32 5.99
N LEU A 179 -7.39 2.66 6.96
CA LEU A 179 -7.47 3.15 8.34
C LEU A 179 -6.09 3.23 9.00
N VAL A 180 -5.19 2.26 8.75
CA VAL A 180 -3.81 2.34 9.23
C VAL A 180 -3.12 3.59 8.69
N VAL A 181 -3.24 3.88 7.40
CA VAL A 181 -2.67 5.09 6.81
C VAL A 181 -3.31 6.36 7.38
N LEU A 182 -4.62 6.37 7.60
CA LEU A 182 -5.30 7.48 8.26
C LEU A 182 -4.76 7.71 9.68
N LEU A 183 -4.54 6.64 10.45
CA LEU A 183 -3.94 6.75 11.79
C LEU A 183 -2.52 7.29 11.71
N LEU A 184 -1.70 6.84 10.76
CA LEU A 184 -0.36 7.40 10.53
C LEU A 184 -0.42 8.90 10.22
N ARG A 185 -1.35 9.33 9.36
CA ARG A 185 -1.58 10.75 9.02
C ARG A 185 -1.98 11.56 10.26
N ILE A 186 -2.89 11.04 11.09
CA ILE A 186 -3.33 11.70 12.32
C ILE A 186 -2.14 11.85 13.28
N VAL A 187 -1.41 10.76 13.54
CA VAL A 187 -0.25 10.77 14.43
C VAL A 187 0.84 11.71 13.93
N ALA A 188 1.14 11.67 12.62
CA ALA A 188 2.10 12.57 12.00
C ALA A 188 1.67 14.04 12.09
N GLY A 189 0.36 14.32 12.08
CA GLY A 189 -0.22 15.65 12.24
C GLY A 189 -0.17 16.21 13.67
N LEU A 190 0.00 15.37 14.70
CA LEU A 190 -0.02 15.81 16.12
C LEU A 190 1.09 16.81 16.46
N GLY A 191 2.22 16.79 15.74
CA GLY A 191 3.32 17.75 15.94
C GLY A 191 3.03 19.16 15.41
N GLY A 192 1.83 19.41 14.86
CA GLY A 192 1.33 20.75 14.54
C GLY A 192 2.24 21.51 13.57
N PRO A 193 2.71 22.73 13.91
CA PRO A 193 3.59 23.52 13.04
C PRO A 193 4.91 22.83 12.69
N LEU A 194 5.51 22.07 13.60
CA LEU A 194 6.78 21.37 13.37
C LEU A 194 6.59 20.25 12.34
N SER A 195 5.53 19.45 12.49
CA SER A 195 5.19 18.41 11.50
C SER A 195 4.99 18.98 10.10
N ARG A 196 4.34 20.16 10.01
CA ARG A 196 4.16 20.86 8.73
C ARG A 196 5.48 21.37 8.15
N LEU A 197 6.37 21.89 8.98
CA LEU A 197 7.68 22.35 8.54
C LEU A 197 8.49 21.19 7.92
N PHE A 198 8.57 20.06 8.62
CA PHE A 198 9.24 18.86 8.11
C PHE A 198 8.53 18.26 6.90
N GLY A 199 7.20 18.32 6.84
CA GLY A 199 6.44 17.89 5.68
C GLY A 199 6.66 18.76 4.45
N LEU A 200 6.67 20.09 4.58
CA LEU A 200 6.90 21.03 3.47
C LEU A 200 8.27 20.86 2.83
N TYR A 201 9.33 20.85 3.66
CA TYR A 201 10.71 20.84 3.17
C TYR A 201 11.30 19.44 3.02
N GLY A 202 10.80 18.48 3.80
CA GLY A 202 11.38 17.14 3.91
C GLY A 202 10.62 16.06 3.15
N ALA A 203 9.39 16.31 2.68
CA ALA A 203 8.54 15.30 2.04
C ALA A 203 9.27 14.46 0.99
N GLU A 204 9.90 15.13 0.03
CA GLU A 204 10.59 14.48 -1.07
C GLU A 204 11.86 13.77 -0.60
N SER A 205 12.62 14.40 0.30
CA SER A 205 13.81 13.80 0.91
C SER A 205 13.48 12.54 1.70
N PHE A 206 12.40 12.54 2.49
CA PHE A 206 11.94 11.37 3.23
C PHE A 206 11.45 10.26 2.30
N ALA A 207 10.75 10.61 1.23
CA ALA A 207 10.31 9.63 0.25
C ALA A 207 11.51 9.00 -0.49
N ARG A 208 12.47 9.79 -0.95
CA ARG A 208 13.72 9.25 -1.53
C ARG A 208 14.52 8.41 -0.54
N PHE A 209 14.63 8.86 0.71
CA PHE A 209 15.27 8.10 1.77
C PHE A 209 14.57 6.75 2.00
N SER A 210 13.24 6.72 1.94
CA SER A 210 12.48 5.46 2.05
C SER A 210 12.85 4.47 0.96
N GLY A 211 12.95 4.93 -0.29
CA GLY A 211 13.42 4.09 -1.39
C GLY A 211 14.80 3.51 -1.10
N TRP A 212 15.76 4.35 -0.71
CA TRP A 212 17.12 3.90 -0.37
C TRP A 212 17.16 2.94 0.83
N ALA A 213 16.28 3.10 1.81
CA ALA A 213 16.18 2.18 2.95
C ALA A 213 15.56 0.83 2.54
N LEU A 214 14.64 0.83 1.59
CA LEU A 214 13.91 -0.36 1.14
C LEU A 214 14.67 -1.18 0.10
N VAL A 215 15.55 -0.57 -0.71
CA VAL A 215 16.36 -1.29 -1.72
C VAL A 215 17.20 -2.42 -1.08
N PRO A 216 18.00 -2.18 -0.02
CA PRO A 216 18.75 -3.26 0.63
C PRO A 216 17.86 -4.37 1.19
N ILE A 217 16.68 -4.02 1.72
CA ILE A 217 15.70 -4.98 2.23
C ILE A 217 15.20 -5.86 1.08
N GLY A 218 14.84 -5.26 -0.05
CA GLY A 218 14.41 -5.97 -1.25
C GLY A 218 15.48 -6.93 -1.76
N LEU A 219 16.73 -6.47 -1.87
CA LEU A 219 17.86 -7.31 -2.26
C LEU A 219 18.08 -8.48 -1.29
N TRP A 220 18.04 -8.21 0.02
CA TRP A 220 18.20 -9.23 1.05
C TRP A 220 17.12 -10.31 0.95
N VAL A 221 15.85 -9.92 0.88
CA VAL A 221 14.73 -10.88 0.78
C VAL A 221 14.81 -11.69 -0.51
N THR A 222 15.20 -11.06 -1.62
CA THR A 222 15.40 -11.74 -2.91
C THR A 222 16.48 -12.81 -2.81
N VAL A 223 17.67 -12.47 -2.28
CA VAL A 223 18.77 -13.41 -2.11
C VAL A 223 18.36 -14.55 -1.19
N ASN A 224 17.71 -14.25 -0.07
CA ASN A 224 17.25 -15.26 0.86
C ASN A 224 16.24 -16.23 0.21
N HIS A 225 15.33 -15.71 -0.62
CA HIS A 225 14.38 -16.54 -1.34
C HIS A 225 15.06 -17.42 -2.40
N VAL A 226 16.01 -16.88 -3.16
CA VAL A 226 16.80 -17.67 -4.13
C VAL A 226 17.55 -18.80 -3.44
N LEU A 227 18.21 -18.52 -2.30
CA LEU A 227 18.90 -19.55 -1.51
C LEU A 227 17.92 -20.60 -0.98
N PHE A 228 16.73 -20.19 -0.56
CA PHE A 228 15.68 -21.12 -0.14
C PHE A 228 15.28 -22.04 -1.31
N LEU A 229 15.01 -21.51 -2.50
CA LEU A 229 14.65 -22.30 -3.68
C LEU A 229 15.75 -23.30 -4.08
N ALA A 230 17.01 -22.87 -4.02
CA ALA A 230 18.15 -23.77 -4.24
C ALA A 230 18.22 -24.89 -3.18
N SER A 231 17.93 -24.58 -1.92
CA SER A 231 17.97 -25.56 -0.82
C SER A 231 16.90 -26.66 -0.93
N ILE A 232 15.77 -26.36 -1.60
CA ILE A 232 14.68 -27.31 -1.80
C ILE A 232 14.73 -27.98 -3.19
N GLY A 233 15.78 -27.71 -3.98
CA GLY A 233 16.00 -28.31 -5.30
C GLY A 233 15.04 -27.83 -6.38
N VAL A 234 14.45 -26.64 -6.23
CA VAL A 234 13.61 -25.98 -7.25
C VAL A 234 14.46 -25.19 -8.25
N LEU A 235 15.61 -24.68 -7.81
CA LEU A 235 16.71 -24.13 -8.62
C LEU A 235 17.92 -25.05 -8.53
#